data_AF-A0A2V2GEZ7-F1
#
_entry.id   AF-A0A2V2GEZ7-F1
#
_cell.length_a   1.000
_cell.length_b   1.000
_cell.length_c   1.000
_cell.angle_alpha   90.00
_cell.angle_beta   90.00
_cell.angle_gamma   90.00
#
_symmetry.space_group_name_H-M   'P 1'
#
loop_
_entity.id
_entity.type
_entity.pdbx_description
1 polymer ?
#
loop_
_entity_poly.entity_id
_entity_poly.type
_entity_poly.pdbx_seq_one_letter_code
_entity_poly.pdbx_strand_id
1 'polypeptide(L)'
;PLDVPVELGIGASHIRPLGAVLLGLCLVYLMICWRARGRAFHVFGKEFALPTLPIALAQTVVAGLDLVVAASCLYSLLPVDSGVSFLEFLPNYLLAQVTVVLTHVPGGMGVLEVIIMNLTHGIPSQSVFAAILAFRVIYYLLPLMLTAVLLGCYEIYLRRHDTDSFHDASRWFRAWLPTLLAYAVFLAGAVLCLSVVIPLSPRYLFLVKNHIPLWLLEGAHMLTGLVGVLLLALAYALELRKRAAWRMVVGALCVGIVGNLCKGGDWPEALLLLAVLFPLLASRRSFGCIAPVGRGEYPLQWGAAVGLVLGCAILLGVALIGLPSDSGFLLRTSYLANEPRILRTLTAEIVFLLILIGIYARRRAGR
;
A
#
# COMPACT_ATOMS: atom_id res chain seq x y z
N PRO A 1 26.52 24.52 10.29
CA PRO A 1 26.82 23.07 10.25
C PRO A 1 25.63 22.31 10.84
N LEU A 2 24.92 21.54 10.03
CA LEU A 2 23.88 20.65 10.53
C LEU A 2 24.60 19.53 11.30
N ASP A 3 24.48 19.54 12.62
CA ASP A 3 25.09 18.53 13.48
C ASP A 3 24.33 17.21 13.30
N VAL A 4 24.96 16.30 12.56
CA VAL A 4 24.43 14.97 12.30
C VAL A 4 24.67 14.10 13.53
N PRO A 5 23.69 13.30 14.00
CA PRO A 5 23.84 12.39 15.12
C PRO A 5 25.11 11.53 15.05
N VAL A 6 25.86 11.50 16.15
CA VAL A 6 27.08 10.68 16.33
C VAL A 6 26.81 9.18 16.17
N GLU A 7 25.57 8.74 16.40
CA GLU A 7 25.15 7.33 16.41
C GLU A 7 25.14 6.65 15.03
N LEU A 8 25.11 7.42 13.94
CA LEU A 8 25.15 6.87 12.58
C LEU A 8 26.57 6.70 12.03
N GLY A 9 27.60 7.29 12.67
CA GLY A 9 28.97 7.31 12.13
C GLY A 9 29.13 8.05 10.79
N ILE A 10 28.06 8.67 10.27
CA ILE A 10 28.04 9.44 9.02
C ILE A 10 28.19 10.93 9.39
N GLY A 11 29.43 11.39 9.55
CA GLY A 11 29.70 12.82 9.73
C GLY A 11 29.31 13.65 8.51
N ALA A 12 29.21 14.97 8.68
CA ALA A 12 29.04 15.94 7.58
C ALA A 12 30.12 15.81 6.48
N SER A 13 31.24 15.17 6.82
CA SER A 13 32.32 14.76 5.92
C SER A 13 31.91 13.75 4.85
N HIS A 14 30.88 12.93 5.06
CA HIS A 14 30.41 11.93 4.08
C HIS A 14 29.23 12.42 3.23
N ILE A 15 28.42 13.35 3.75
CA ILE A 15 27.24 13.88 3.04
C ILE A 15 27.66 14.84 1.91
N ARG A 16 28.65 15.72 2.16
CA ARG A 16 29.16 16.65 1.15
C ARG A 16 29.78 15.97 -0.08
N PRO A 17 30.67 14.95 0.04
CA PRO A 17 31.22 14.27 -1.13
C PRO A 17 30.14 13.48 -1.86
N LEU A 18 29.17 12.88 -1.17
CA LEU A 18 28.03 12.22 -1.82
C LEU A 18 27.24 13.22 -2.69
N GLY A 19 26.92 14.39 -2.14
CA GLY A 19 26.27 15.47 -2.89
C GLY A 19 27.09 15.93 -4.09
N ALA A 20 28.42 16.07 -3.94
CA ALA A 20 29.32 16.43 -5.04
C ALA A 20 29.35 15.36 -6.15
N VAL A 21 29.36 14.07 -5.79
CA VAL A 21 29.30 12.96 -6.75
C VAL A 21 27.98 12.98 -7.51
N LEU A 22 26.84 13.13 -6.82
CA LEU A 22 25.52 13.18 -7.46
C LEU A 22 25.38 14.41 -8.38
N LEU A 23 25.86 15.57 -7.95
CA LEU A 23 25.89 16.78 -8.77
C LEU A 23 26.81 16.60 -9.99
N GLY A 24 27.97 15.98 -9.80
CA GLY A 24 28.89 15.63 -10.89
C GLY A 24 28.23 14.71 -11.92
N LEU A 25 27.50 13.68 -11.48
CA LEU A 25 26.74 12.79 -12.37
C LEU A 25 25.67 13.55 -13.16
N CYS A 26 24.94 14.47 -12.51
CA CYS A 26 23.96 15.32 -13.19
C CYS A 26 24.61 16.23 -14.24
N LEU A 27 25.75 16.83 -13.92
CA LEU A 27 26.50 17.68 -14.87
C LEU A 27 27.05 16.88 -16.05
N VAL A 28 27.57 15.67 -15.80
CA VAL A 28 28.04 14.75 -16.85
C VAL A 28 26.88 14.38 -17.78
N TYR A 29 25.70 14.07 -17.22
CA TYR A 29 24.49 13.80 -18.02
C TYR A 29 24.13 14.98 -18.93
N LEU A 30 24.09 16.20 -18.38
CA LEU A 30 23.81 17.41 -19.16
C LEU A 30 24.88 17.68 -20.23
N MET A 31 26.15 17.45 -19.91
CA MET A 31 27.28 17.59 -20.84
C MET A 31 27.19 16.59 -22.00
N ILE A 32 26.82 15.33 -21.70
CA ILE A 32 26.58 14.30 -22.72
C ILE A 32 25.42 14.71 -23.63
N CYS A 33 24.29 15.18 -23.06
CA CYS A 33 23.14 15.63 -23.85
C CYS A 33 23.48 16.85 -24.72
N TRP A 34 24.26 17.79 -24.19
CA TRP A 34 24.76 18.95 -24.93
C TRP A 34 25.65 18.55 -26.11
N ARG A 35 26.59 17.62 -25.90
CA ARG A 35 27.49 17.14 -26.95
C ARG A 35 26.80 16.25 -27.98
N ALA A 36 25.82 15.46 -27.56
CA ALA A 36 25.03 14.59 -28.41
C ALA A 36 24.11 15.36 -29.38
N ARG A 37 23.65 16.56 -29.00
CA ARG A 37 22.72 17.41 -29.79
C ARG A 37 21.51 16.64 -30.33
N GLY A 38 20.96 15.69 -29.55
CA GLY A 38 19.80 14.90 -29.97
C GLY A 38 20.10 13.75 -30.93
N ARG A 39 21.37 13.41 -31.19
CA ARG A 39 21.72 12.26 -32.04
C ARG A 39 21.40 10.93 -31.35
N ALA A 40 20.85 10.00 -32.11
CA ALA A 40 20.62 8.64 -31.67
C ALA A 40 21.94 7.85 -31.62
N PHE A 41 22.21 7.22 -30.48
CA PHE A 41 23.31 6.29 -30.32
C PHE A 41 22.78 4.87 -30.45
N HIS A 42 23.44 4.07 -31.28
CA HIS A 42 23.14 2.65 -31.39
C HIS A 42 23.90 1.90 -30.29
N VAL A 43 23.16 1.37 -29.32
CA VAL A 43 23.74 0.59 -28.21
C VAL A 43 22.94 -0.71 -28.07
N PHE A 44 23.63 -1.86 -28.09
CA PHE A 44 23.02 -3.20 -28.00
C PHE A 44 21.88 -3.45 -29.02
N GLY A 45 22.04 -2.99 -30.28
CA GLY A 45 21.05 -3.18 -31.34
C GLY A 45 19.76 -2.38 -31.18
N LYS A 46 19.72 -1.42 -30.24
CA LYS A 46 18.62 -0.47 -30.06
C LYS A 46 19.12 0.95 -30.26
N GLU A 47 18.30 1.77 -30.91
CA GLU A 47 18.55 3.21 -31.04
C GLU A 47 18.10 3.93 -29.77
N PHE A 48 19.04 4.56 -29.07
CA PHE A 48 18.76 5.45 -27.94
C PHE A 48 18.97 6.90 -28.38
N ALA A 49 17.87 7.62 -28.61
CA ALA A 49 17.91 9.06 -28.83
C ALA A 49 18.12 9.79 -27.50
N LEU A 50 19.28 10.41 -27.31
CA LEU A 50 19.50 11.28 -26.16
C LEU A 50 18.66 12.55 -26.29
N PRO A 51 18.06 13.06 -25.20
CA PRO A 51 17.29 14.29 -25.25
C PRO A 51 18.18 15.49 -25.64
N THR A 52 17.58 16.49 -26.26
CA THR A 52 18.27 17.78 -26.50
C THR A 52 18.52 18.48 -25.16
N LEU A 53 19.52 19.38 -25.11
CA LEU A 53 19.86 20.10 -23.87
C LEU A 53 18.65 20.79 -23.20
N PRO A 54 17.73 21.47 -23.92
CA PRO A 54 16.56 22.07 -23.28
C PRO A 54 15.65 21.05 -22.60
N ILE A 55 15.47 19.87 -23.20
CA ILE A 55 14.66 18.79 -22.63
C ILE A 55 15.37 18.19 -21.42
N ALA A 56 16.69 17.97 -21.50
CA ALA A 56 17.47 17.45 -20.39
C ALA A 56 17.43 18.41 -19.18
N LEU A 57 17.56 19.72 -19.41
CA LEU A 57 17.42 20.74 -18.36
C LEU A 57 16.00 20.75 -17.78
N ALA A 58 14.97 20.72 -18.63
CA ALA A 58 13.58 20.65 -18.18
C ALA A 58 13.34 19.39 -17.31
N GLN A 59 13.88 18.24 -17.71
CA GLN A 59 13.80 17.00 -16.94
C GLN A 59 14.49 17.13 -15.57
N THR A 60 15.67 17.74 -15.50
CA THR A 60 16.37 17.99 -14.22
C THR A 60 15.55 18.91 -13.31
N VAL A 61 14.97 19.98 -13.85
CA VAL A 61 14.14 20.92 -13.08
C VAL A 61 12.86 20.24 -12.58
N VAL A 62 12.15 19.51 -13.45
CA VAL A 62 10.93 18.79 -13.08
C VAL A 62 11.22 17.73 -12.03
N ALA A 63 12.31 16.96 -12.16
CA ALA A 63 12.71 15.97 -11.15
C ALA A 63 13.09 16.62 -9.81
N GLY A 64 13.78 17.77 -9.84
CA GLY A 64 14.10 18.53 -8.63
C GLY A 64 12.85 19.05 -7.93
N LEU A 65 11.90 19.62 -8.70
CA LEU A 65 10.62 20.08 -8.19
C LEU A 65 9.79 18.94 -7.60
N ASP A 66 9.75 17.78 -8.27
CA ASP A 66 9.06 16.58 -7.77
C ASP A 66 9.57 16.17 -6.38
N LEU A 67 10.89 16.09 -6.20
CA LEU A 67 11.49 15.77 -4.90
C LEU A 67 11.16 16.81 -3.82
N VAL A 68 11.17 18.11 -4.16
CA VAL A 68 10.84 19.19 -3.22
C VAL A 68 9.36 19.17 -2.85
N VAL A 69 8.47 18.93 -3.81
CA VAL A 69 7.03 18.82 -3.56
C VAL A 69 6.73 17.59 -2.71
N ALA A 70 7.34 16.44 -3.01
CA ALA A 70 7.19 15.22 -2.22
C ALA A 70 7.69 15.41 -0.78
N ALA A 71 8.84 16.08 -0.59
CA ALA A 71 9.34 16.45 0.73
C ALA A 71 8.38 17.39 1.46
N SER A 72 7.80 18.36 0.76
CA SER A 72 6.84 19.32 1.32
C SER A 72 5.56 18.64 1.77
N CYS A 73 5.09 17.63 1.02
CA CYS A 73 3.97 16.80 1.41
C CYS A 73 4.25 16.06 2.72
N LEU A 74 5.41 15.41 2.88
CA LEU A 74 5.71 14.74 4.16
C LEU A 74 5.93 15.75 5.30
N TYR A 75 6.58 16.88 5.03
CA TYR A 75 6.82 17.94 6.01
C TYR A 75 5.51 18.52 6.56
N SER A 76 4.51 18.74 5.71
CA SER A 76 3.21 19.29 6.13
C SER A 76 2.40 18.33 7.03
N LEU A 77 2.77 17.05 7.05
CA LEU A 77 2.18 16.04 7.94
C LEU A 77 2.94 15.89 9.27
N LEU A 78 4.12 16.50 9.43
CA LEU A 78 4.79 16.50 10.72
C LEU A 78 3.99 17.34 11.74
N PRO A 79 4.11 17.02 13.04
CA PRO A 79 3.48 17.82 14.09
C PRO A 79 3.90 19.29 14.00
N VAL A 80 2.92 20.20 14.13
CA VAL A 80 3.13 21.66 14.06
C VAL A 80 4.13 22.14 15.11
N ASP A 81 4.17 21.47 16.26
CA ASP A 81 5.04 21.80 17.40
C ASP A 81 6.47 21.24 17.27
N SER A 82 6.84 20.72 16.10
CA SER A 82 8.16 20.08 15.89
C SER A 82 9.34 21.03 15.98
N GLY A 83 9.14 22.33 15.72
CA GLY A 83 10.20 23.34 15.71
C GLY A 83 11.22 23.19 14.57
N VAL A 84 11.06 22.18 13.69
CA VAL A 84 11.94 21.92 12.54
C VAL A 84 11.48 22.74 11.35
N SER A 85 12.38 23.54 10.79
CA SER A 85 12.10 24.28 9.56
C SER A 85 12.14 23.38 8.33
N PHE A 86 11.43 23.74 7.25
CA PHE A 86 11.47 22.98 6.00
C PHE A 86 12.89 22.83 5.43
N LEU A 87 13.73 23.86 5.59
CA LEU A 87 15.13 23.84 5.12
C LEU A 87 16.02 22.87 5.93
N GLU A 88 15.67 22.57 7.17
CA GLU A 88 16.34 21.55 7.98
C GLU A 88 15.83 20.14 7.65
N PHE A 89 14.54 20.02 7.32
CA PHE A 89 13.93 18.73 6.96
C PHE A 89 14.35 18.24 5.57
N LEU A 90 14.40 19.13 4.57
CA LEU A 90 14.62 18.77 3.17
C LEU A 90 15.90 17.94 2.93
N PRO A 91 17.08 18.30 3.48
CA PRO A 91 18.29 17.48 3.32
C PRO A 91 18.15 16.07 3.90
N ASN A 92 17.47 15.92 5.04
CA ASN A 92 17.24 14.62 5.68
C ASN A 92 16.34 13.72 4.82
N TYR A 93 15.27 14.30 4.24
CA TYR A 93 14.40 13.60 3.30
C TYR A 93 15.16 13.16 2.04
N LEU A 94 15.97 14.05 1.44
CA LEU A 94 16.75 13.73 0.26
C LEU A 94 17.79 12.64 0.53
N LEU A 95 18.45 12.67 1.70
CA LEU A 95 19.38 11.63 2.12
C LEU A 95 18.65 10.28 2.26
N ALA A 96 17.47 10.27 2.89
CA ALA A 96 16.64 9.07 2.99
C ALA A 96 16.29 8.49 1.61
N GLN A 97 15.92 9.34 0.64
CA GLN A 97 15.60 8.90 -0.71
C GLN A 97 16.82 8.31 -1.44
N VAL A 98 18.00 8.92 -1.30
CA VAL A 98 19.24 8.36 -1.86
C VAL A 98 19.52 6.97 -1.26
N THR A 99 19.37 6.80 0.05
CA THR A 99 19.57 5.49 0.68
C THR A 99 18.52 4.46 0.23
N VAL A 100 17.27 4.85 0.05
CA VAL A 100 16.22 3.98 -0.53
C VAL A 100 16.63 3.50 -1.91
N VAL A 101 17.14 4.39 -2.76
CA VAL A 101 17.61 4.03 -4.12
C VAL A 101 18.80 3.07 -4.04
N LEU A 102 19.79 3.34 -3.19
CA LEU A 102 21.00 2.51 -3.05
C LEU A 102 20.70 1.12 -2.49
N THR A 103 19.71 1.00 -1.62
CA THR A 103 19.34 -0.28 -1.00
C THR A 103 18.44 -1.15 -1.90
N HIS A 104 17.93 -0.60 -3.00
CA HIS A 104 17.01 -1.28 -3.93
C HIS A 104 15.78 -1.90 -3.24
N VAL A 105 15.39 -1.38 -2.08
CA VAL A 105 14.22 -1.88 -1.35
C VAL A 105 12.96 -1.40 -2.09
N PRO A 106 12.10 -2.32 -2.57
CA PRO A 106 10.90 -1.95 -3.32
C PRO A 106 9.98 -1.07 -2.47
N GLY A 107 9.62 0.11 -2.99
CA GLY A 107 8.80 1.10 -2.29
C GLY A 107 9.48 1.77 -1.10
N GLY A 108 10.78 1.52 -0.87
CA GLY A 108 11.54 2.07 0.25
C GLY A 108 10.96 1.73 1.62
N MET A 109 10.25 0.60 1.75
CA MET A 109 9.59 0.20 2.99
C MET A 109 10.61 -0.09 4.09
N GLY A 110 10.43 0.52 5.26
CA GLY A 110 11.28 0.39 6.44
C GLY A 110 12.51 1.28 6.42
N VAL A 111 13.17 1.42 5.26
CA VAL A 111 14.39 2.23 5.13
C VAL A 111 14.08 3.73 5.30
N LEU A 112 13.04 4.22 4.61
CA LEU A 112 12.65 5.63 4.70
C LEU A 112 12.20 5.99 6.12
N GLU A 113 11.43 5.11 6.76
CA GLU A 113 10.94 5.24 8.13
C GLU A 113 12.10 5.38 9.11
N VAL A 114 13.01 4.41 9.11
CA VAL A 114 14.14 4.37 10.04
C VAL A 114 15.02 5.59 9.87
N ILE A 115 15.32 5.98 8.63
CA ILE A 115 16.19 7.14 8.38
C ILE A 115 15.52 8.44 8.84
N ILE A 116 14.26 8.68 8.49
CA ILE A 116 13.58 9.91 8.87
C ILE A 116 13.36 9.98 10.39
N MET A 117 13.03 8.86 11.04
CA MET A 117 12.89 8.81 12.50
C MET A 117 14.22 9.05 13.21
N ASN A 118 15.33 8.53 12.69
CA ASN A 118 16.66 8.72 13.28
C ASN A 118 17.25 10.10 12.98
N LEU A 119 16.92 10.73 11.85
CA LEU A 119 17.45 12.04 11.47
C LEU A 119 16.59 13.21 11.94
N THR A 120 15.34 12.97 12.32
CA THR A 120 14.43 14.00 12.83
C THR A 120 14.45 14.00 14.35
N HIS A 121 15.51 14.58 14.91
CA HIS A 121 15.66 14.75 16.35
C HIS A 121 14.67 15.78 16.91
N GLY A 122 14.13 15.49 18.10
CA GLY A 122 13.26 16.42 18.83
C GLY A 122 11.75 16.19 18.65
N ILE A 123 11.33 15.31 17.73
CA ILE A 123 9.93 14.91 17.58
C ILE A 123 9.73 13.49 18.15
N PRO A 124 8.65 13.23 18.92
CA PRO A 124 8.32 11.88 19.34
C PRO A 124 8.25 10.91 18.15
N SER A 125 8.95 9.77 18.27
CA SER A 125 9.08 8.78 17.20
C SER A 125 7.73 8.24 16.73
N GLN A 126 6.73 8.13 17.62
CA GLN A 126 5.38 7.72 17.24
C GLN A 126 4.71 8.71 16.29
N SER A 127 4.90 10.02 16.51
CA SER A 127 4.31 11.07 15.69
C SER A 127 4.93 11.13 14.30
N VAL A 128 6.26 10.98 14.21
CA VAL A 128 6.97 10.90 12.92
C VAL A 128 6.51 9.67 12.15
N PHE A 129 6.41 8.51 12.81
CA PHE A 129 5.93 7.29 12.17
C PHE A 129 4.49 7.43 11.65
N ALA A 130 3.60 8.05 12.43
CA ALA A 130 2.24 8.35 12.00
C ALA A 130 2.20 9.28 10.77
N ALA A 131 3.04 10.32 10.74
CA ALA A 131 3.17 11.22 9.61
C ALA A 131 3.65 10.49 8.35
N ILE A 132 4.64 9.60 8.47
CA ILE A 132 5.15 8.79 7.35
C ILE A 132 4.06 7.84 6.83
N LEU A 133 3.32 7.16 7.71
CA LEU A 133 2.19 6.31 7.30
C LEU A 133 1.13 7.12 6.55
N ALA A 134 0.73 8.28 7.07
CA ALA A 134 -0.25 9.14 6.44
C ALA A 134 0.26 9.69 5.10
N PHE A 135 1.54 10.05 4.99
CA PHE A 135 2.18 10.41 3.73
C PHE A 135 2.08 9.27 2.72
N ARG A 136 2.34 8.03 3.12
CA ARG A 136 2.20 6.87 2.21
C ARG A 136 0.76 6.68 1.75
N VAL A 137 -0.21 6.90 2.63
CA VAL A 137 -1.64 6.84 2.26
C VAL A 137 -1.96 7.92 1.21
N ILE A 138 -1.52 9.15 1.42
CA ILE A 138 -1.84 10.28 0.54
C ILE A 138 -1.07 10.19 -0.78
N TYR A 139 0.19 9.79 -0.76
CA TYR A 139 1.09 9.83 -1.91
C TYR A 139 1.09 8.55 -2.75
N TYR A 140 0.84 7.39 -2.13
CA TYR A 140 0.84 6.11 -2.84
C TYR A 140 -0.56 5.50 -2.95
N LEU A 141 -1.29 5.39 -1.83
CA LEU A 141 -2.56 4.65 -1.81
C LEU A 141 -3.71 5.42 -2.47
N LEU A 142 -3.86 6.70 -2.14
CA LEU A 142 -4.95 7.54 -2.65
C LEU A 142 -4.89 7.72 -4.18
N PRO A 143 -3.73 8.02 -4.80
CA PRO A 143 -3.62 8.10 -6.26
C PRO A 143 -3.90 6.76 -6.93
N LEU A 144 -3.50 5.64 -6.32
CA LEU A 144 -3.82 4.29 -6.83
C LEU A 144 -5.33 4.06 -6.84
N MET A 145 -6.04 4.38 -5.76
CA MET A 145 -7.50 4.24 -5.67
C MET A 145 -8.21 5.15 -6.68
N LEU A 146 -7.79 6.41 -6.78
CA LEU A 146 -8.34 7.36 -7.74
C LEU A 146 -8.16 6.86 -9.18
N THR A 147 -6.97 6.36 -9.51
CA THR A 147 -6.66 5.80 -10.83
C THR A 147 -7.53 4.57 -11.12
N ALA A 148 -7.72 3.67 -10.14
CA ALA A 148 -8.58 2.51 -10.30
C ALA A 148 -10.04 2.92 -10.61
N VAL A 149 -10.58 3.90 -9.87
CA VAL A 149 -11.94 4.42 -10.11
C VAL A 149 -12.05 5.08 -11.48
N LEU A 150 -11.10 5.95 -11.84
CA LEU A 150 -11.05 6.61 -13.15
C LEU A 150 -10.99 5.59 -14.30
N LEU A 151 -10.20 4.53 -14.14
CA LEU A 151 -10.14 3.43 -15.10
C LEU A 151 -11.49 2.68 -15.20
N GLY A 152 -12.17 2.47 -14.07
CA GLY A 152 -13.53 1.92 -14.06
C GLY A 152 -14.52 2.78 -14.83
N CYS A 153 -14.50 4.10 -14.59
CA CYS A 153 -15.32 5.07 -15.32
C CYS A 153 -15.00 5.07 -16.82
N TYR A 154 -13.71 5.05 -17.16
CA TYR A 154 -13.25 5.03 -18.54
C TYR A 154 -13.70 3.77 -19.29
N GLU A 155 -13.63 2.60 -18.65
CA GLU A 155 -14.11 1.35 -19.23
C GLU A 155 -15.64 1.35 -19.44
N ILE A 156 -16.42 2.01 -18.57
CA ILE A 156 -17.86 2.22 -18.77
C ILE A 156 -18.11 3.16 -19.96
N TYR A 157 -17.35 4.25 -20.05
CA TYR A 157 -17.47 5.24 -21.13
C TYR A 157 -17.18 4.62 -22.51
N LEU A 158 -16.03 3.94 -22.66
CA LEU A 158 -15.65 3.26 -23.91
C LEU A 158 -16.67 2.20 -24.36
N ARG A 159 -17.39 1.59 -23.43
CA ARG A 159 -18.42 0.60 -23.78
C ARG A 159 -19.69 1.23 -24.32
N ARG A 160 -19.99 2.46 -23.91
CA ARG A 160 -21.17 3.19 -24.37
C ARG A 160 -20.91 3.90 -25.70
N HIS A 161 -19.66 4.25 -25.95
CA HIS A 161 -19.24 4.94 -27.16
C HIS A 161 -18.30 4.02 -27.93
N ASP A 162 -18.87 3.29 -28.89
CA ASP A 162 -18.18 2.39 -29.84
C ASP A 162 -17.33 3.23 -30.82
N THR A 163 -16.33 3.93 -30.27
CA THR A 163 -15.55 4.95 -31.00
C THR A 163 -14.16 4.42 -31.25
N ASP A 164 -13.89 4.05 -32.50
CA ASP A 164 -12.65 3.47 -33.02
C ASP A 164 -11.40 4.39 -32.92
N SER A 165 -11.51 5.58 -32.33
CA SER A 165 -10.51 6.65 -32.50
C SER A 165 -9.36 6.64 -31.47
N PHE A 166 -9.40 5.82 -30.41
CA PHE A 166 -8.39 5.78 -29.33
C PHE A 166 -7.86 4.36 -29.04
N HIS A 167 -7.53 3.62 -30.11
CA HIS A 167 -7.18 2.19 -30.03
C HIS A 167 -5.84 1.85 -29.36
N ASP A 168 -4.85 2.75 -29.30
CA ASP A 168 -3.49 2.37 -28.85
C ASP A 168 -3.25 2.57 -27.35
N ALA A 169 -3.65 3.70 -26.79
CA ALA A 169 -3.57 3.94 -25.34
C ALA A 169 -4.47 2.96 -24.56
N SER A 170 -5.69 2.72 -25.04
CA SER A 170 -6.66 1.84 -24.38
C SER A 170 -6.24 0.36 -24.35
N ARG A 171 -5.49 -0.10 -25.36
CA ARG A 171 -4.99 -1.49 -25.43
C ARG A 171 -3.97 -1.79 -24.32
N TRP A 172 -3.01 -0.89 -24.12
CA TRP A 172 -2.02 -1.06 -23.05
C TRP A 172 -2.73 -1.01 -21.69
N PHE A 173 -3.57 0.00 -21.42
CA PHE A 173 -4.29 0.08 -20.15
C PHE A 173 -5.19 -1.13 -19.86
N ARG A 174 -5.90 -1.68 -20.86
CA ARG A 174 -6.70 -2.91 -20.69
C ARG A 174 -5.87 -4.15 -20.39
N ALA A 175 -4.60 -4.19 -20.82
CA ALA A 175 -3.69 -5.27 -20.48
C ALA A 175 -3.30 -5.24 -18.99
N TRP A 176 -3.05 -4.05 -18.45
CA TRP A 176 -2.63 -3.85 -17.06
C TRP A 176 -3.79 -3.80 -16.06
N LEU A 177 -5.02 -3.51 -16.50
CA LEU A 177 -6.18 -3.32 -15.64
C LEU A 177 -6.43 -4.49 -14.64
N PRO A 178 -6.42 -5.78 -15.05
CA PRO A 178 -6.65 -6.88 -14.10
C PRO A 178 -5.55 -6.99 -13.04
N THR A 179 -4.31 -6.66 -13.41
CA THR A 179 -3.17 -6.63 -12.49
C THR A 179 -3.32 -5.48 -11.49
N LEU A 180 -3.65 -4.28 -11.94
CA LEU A 180 -3.92 -3.13 -11.06
C LEU A 180 -5.07 -3.41 -10.09
N LEU A 181 -6.17 -4.02 -10.57
CA LEU A 181 -7.30 -4.40 -9.72
C LEU A 181 -6.95 -5.51 -8.73
N ALA A 182 -6.08 -6.47 -9.10
CA ALA A 182 -5.58 -7.48 -8.17
C ALA A 182 -4.78 -6.85 -7.03
N TYR A 183 -3.88 -5.90 -7.33
CA TYR A 183 -3.15 -5.16 -6.30
C TYR A 183 -4.07 -4.29 -5.44
N ALA A 184 -5.08 -3.62 -6.03
CA ALA A 184 -6.07 -2.86 -5.27
C ALA A 184 -6.88 -3.75 -4.31
N VAL A 185 -7.26 -4.95 -4.75
CA VAL A 185 -7.95 -5.95 -3.91
C VAL A 185 -7.04 -6.49 -2.81
N PHE A 186 -5.78 -6.77 -3.10
CA PHE A 186 -4.80 -7.19 -2.09
C PHE A 186 -4.63 -6.11 -1.02
N LEU A 187 -4.48 -4.86 -1.45
CA LEU A 187 -4.28 -3.72 -0.56
C LEU A 187 -5.51 -3.45 0.30
N ALA A 188 -6.72 -3.56 -0.28
CA ALA A 188 -7.96 -3.53 0.49
C ALA A 188 -8.00 -4.65 1.55
N GLY A 189 -7.61 -5.88 1.18
CA GLY A 189 -7.49 -6.99 2.12
C GLY A 189 -6.52 -6.71 3.27
N ALA A 190 -5.35 -6.13 2.95
CA ALA A 190 -4.36 -5.75 3.95
C ALA A 190 -4.87 -4.67 4.91
N VAL A 191 -5.56 -3.65 4.39
CA VAL A 191 -6.19 -2.61 5.20
C VAL A 191 -7.23 -3.20 6.16
N LEU A 192 -8.06 -4.16 5.71
CA LEU A 192 -9.04 -4.81 6.59
C LEU A 192 -8.36 -5.60 7.73
N CYS A 193 -7.34 -6.39 7.43
CA CYS A 193 -6.61 -7.15 8.44
C CYS A 193 -5.93 -6.23 9.47
N LEU A 194 -5.33 -5.11 9.02
CA LEU A 194 -4.69 -4.15 9.93
C LEU A 194 -5.72 -3.31 10.72
N SER A 195 -6.84 -2.93 10.10
CA SER A 195 -7.92 -2.15 10.74
C SER A 195 -8.58 -2.92 11.88
N VAL A 196 -8.63 -4.25 11.81
CA VAL A 196 -9.14 -5.12 12.89
C VAL A 196 -8.21 -5.12 14.11
N VAL A 197 -6.94 -4.74 13.95
CA VAL A 197 -5.97 -4.69 15.05
C VAL A 197 -6.01 -3.37 15.81
N ILE A 198 -6.48 -2.29 15.18
CA ILE A 198 -6.54 -0.96 15.79
C ILE A 198 -7.71 -0.90 16.79
N PRO A 199 -7.47 -0.57 18.08
CA PRO A 199 -8.53 -0.49 19.08
C PRO A 199 -9.56 0.57 18.73
N LEU A 200 -10.86 0.22 18.80
CA LEU A 200 -11.93 1.20 18.60
C LEU A 200 -11.93 2.24 19.72
N SER A 201 -12.11 3.51 19.34
CA SER A 201 -12.09 4.61 20.30
C SER A 201 -13.29 4.56 21.28
N PRO A 202 -13.09 4.81 22.59
CA PRO A 202 -14.14 4.67 23.60
C PRO A 202 -15.36 5.59 23.38
N ARG A 203 -15.14 6.77 22.79
CA ARG A 203 -16.21 7.75 22.52
C ARG A 203 -17.20 7.24 21.46
N TYR A 204 -16.72 6.53 20.44
CA TYR A 204 -17.58 5.93 19.41
C TYR A 204 -18.35 4.72 19.93
N LEU A 205 -17.70 3.88 20.75
CA LEU A 205 -18.35 2.71 21.35
C LEU A 205 -19.53 3.09 22.26
N PHE A 206 -19.49 4.24 22.94
CA PHE A 206 -20.60 4.72 23.75
C PHE A 206 -21.82 5.13 22.91
N LEU A 207 -21.60 5.73 21.74
CA LEU A 207 -22.67 6.10 20.80
C LEU A 207 -23.35 4.87 20.17
N VAL A 208 -22.54 3.86 19.85
CA VAL A 208 -22.97 2.65 19.14
C VAL A 208 -23.62 1.61 20.08
N LYS A 209 -23.27 1.62 21.37
CA LYS A 209 -23.78 0.68 22.39
C LYS A 209 -25.31 0.55 22.42
N ASN A 210 -26.03 1.64 22.13
CA ASN A 210 -27.49 1.65 22.18
C ASN A 210 -28.17 1.12 20.91
N HIS A 211 -27.43 0.97 19.80
CA HIS A 211 -27.99 0.63 18.49
C HIS A 211 -27.50 -0.72 17.95
N ILE A 212 -26.30 -1.16 18.31
CA ILE A 212 -25.69 -2.40 17.79
C ILE A 212 -25.45 -3.39 18.94
N PRO A 213 -26.04 -4.60 18.88
CA PRO A 213 -25.82 -5.60 19.92
C PRO A 213 -24.40 -6.19 19.85
N LEU A 214 -23.87 -6.63 21.00
CA LEU A 214 -22.48 -7.06 21.15
C LEU A 214 -22.10 -8.20 20.22
N TRP A 215 -22.98 -9.19 20.04
CA TRP A 215 -22.75 -10.33 19.15
C TRP A 215 -22.58 -9.89 17.70
N LEU A 216 -23.29 -8.84 17.27
CA LEU A 216 -23.19 -8.29 15.92
C LEU A 216 -21.89 -7.49 15.77
N LEU A 217 -21.51 -6.72 16.79
CA LEU A 217 -20.24 -5.98 16.81
C LEU A 217 -19.03 -6.93 16.74
N GLU A 218 -18.98 -7.94 17.62
CA GLU A 218 -17.88 -8.93 17.62
C GLU A 218 -17.89 -9.79 16.36
N GLY A 219 -19.07 -10.19 15.90
CA GLY A 219 -19.24 -10.95 14.66
C GLY A 219 -18.77 -10.16 13.44
N ALA A 220 -19.14 -8.88 13.35
CA ALA A 220 -18.72 -7.98 12.27
C ALA A 220 -17.20 -7.74 12.31
N HIS A 221 -16.63 -7.51 13.49
CA HIS A 221 -15.18 -7.35 13.67
C HIS A 221 -14.40 -8.57 13.16
N MET A 222 -14.85 -9.78 13.51
CA MET A 222 -14.24 -11.02 13.05
C MET A 222 -14.43 -11.26 11.56
N LEU A 223 -15.65 -11.03 11.07
CA LEU A 223 -15.98 -11.19 9.65
C LEU A 223 -15.19 -10.23 8.77
N THR A 224 -14.95 -8.99 9.19
CA THR A 224 -14.06 -8.05 8.50
C THR A 224 -12.65 -8.61 8.34
N GLY A 225 -12.05 -9.18 9.39
CA GLY A 225 -10.72 -9.78 9.33
C GLY A 225 -10.66 -11.00 8.39
N LEU A 226 -11.66 -11.88 8.50
CA LEU A 226 -11.79 -13.05 7.61
C LEU A 226 -11.96 -12.65 6.13
N VAL A 227 -12.74 -11.60 5.86
CA VAL A 227 -12.85 -11.02 4.51
C VAL A 227 -11.50 -10.48 4.05
N GLY A 228 -10.75 -9.80 4.92
CA GLY A 228 -9.39 -9.33 4.63
C GLY A 228 -8.47 -10.46 4.14
N VAL A 229 -8.40 -11.55 4.90
CA VAL A 229 -7.62 -12.75 4.54
C VAL A 229 -8.11 -13.37 3.21
N LEU A 230 -9.43 -13.42 3.01
CA LEU A 230 -10.01 -13.96 1.77
C LEU A 230 -9.61 -13.11 0.55
N LEU A 231 -9.65 -11.78 0.65
CA LEU A 231 -9.24 -10.86 -0.42
C LEU A 231 -7.75 -10.99 -0.73
N LEU A 232 -6.90 -11.06 0.31
CA LEU A 232 -5.46 -11.30 0.19
C LEU A 232 -5.17 -12.60 -0.59
N ALA A 233 -5.84 -13.70 -0.23
CA ALA A 233 -5.65 -14.99 -0.89
C ALA A 233 -6.22 -15.04 -2.32
N LEU A 234 -7.29 -14.30 -2.60
CA LEU A 234 -7.94 -14.28 -3.92
C LEU A 234 -7.30 -13.30 -4.92
N ALA A 235 -6.51 -12.33 -4.45
CA ALA A 235 -5.88 -11.31 -5.29
C ALA A 235 -5.08 -11.93 -6.46
N TYR A 236 -4.26 -12.97 -6.19
CA TYR A 236 -3.54 -13.68 -7.25
C TYR A 236 -4.47 -14.39 -8.25
N ALA A 237 -5.54 -15.03 -7.76
CA ALA A 237 -6.49 -15.70 -8.64
C ALA A 237 -7.27 -14.71 -9.53
N LEU A 238 -7.42 -13.47 -9.05
CA LEU A 238 -7.98 -12.35 -9.80
C LEU A 238 -6.99 -11.84 -10.87
N GLU A 239 -5.70 -11.76 -10.55
CA GLU A 239 -4.62 -11.43 -11.51
C GLU A 239 -4.61 -12.40 -12.70
N LEU A 240 -4.83 -13.70 -12.43
CA LEU A 240 -5.01 -14.75 -13.43
C LEU A 240 -6.35 -14.70 -14.19
N ARG A 241 -7.15 -13.64 -14.00
CA ARG A 241 -8.41 -13.37 -14.69
C ARG A 241 -9.50 -14.44 -14.49
N LYS A 242 -9.46 -15.20 -13.39
CA LYS A 242 -10.40 -16.31 -13.13
C LYS A 242 -11.79 -15.78 -12.76
N ARG A 243 -12.82 -16.20 -13.48
CA ARG A 243 -14.22 -15.78 -13.27
C ARG A 243 -14.78 -16.18 -11.90
N ALA A 244 -14.33 -17.33 -11.37
CA ALA A 244 -14.70 -17.77 -10.03
C ALA A 244 -14.10 -16.84 -8.95
N ALA A 245 -12.84 -16.43 -9.10
CA ALA A 245 -12.19 -15.50 -8.18
C ALA A 245 -12.88 -14.13 -8.19
N TRP A 246 -13.21 -13.59 -9.36
CA TRP A 246 -13.96 -12.33 -9.48
C TRP A 246 -15.29 -12.35 -8.70
N ARG A 247 -16.09 -13.42 -8.83
CA ARG A 247 -17.36 -13.55 -8.07
C ARG A 247 -17.12 -13.59 -6.56
N MET A 248 -16.12 -14.34 -6.12
CA MET A 248 -15.76 -14.46 -4.70
C MET A 248 -15.27 -13.13 -4.14
N VAL A 249 -14.44 -12.39 -4.90
CA VAL A 249 -13.95 -11.05 -4.52
C VAL A 249 -15.09 -10.06 -4.43
N VAL A 250 -15.99 -10.00 -5.43
CA VAL A 250 -17.18 -9.13 -5.37
C VAL A 250 -18.04 -9.44 -4.14
N GLY A 251 -18.31 -10.72 -3.87
CA GLY A 251 -19.05 -11.12 -2.68
C GLY A 251 -18.34 -10.71 -1.39
N ALA A 252 -17.03 -10.96 -1.30
CA ALA A 252 -16.21 -10.60 -0.15
C ALA A 252 -16.18 -9.07 0.06
N LEU A 253 -16.06 -8.26 -0.99
CA LEU A 253 -16.10 -6.80 -0.91
C LEU A 253 -17.46 -6.31 -0.38
N CYS A 254 -18.58 -6.85 -0.89
CA CYS A 254 -19.92 -6.52 -0.38
C CYS A 254 -20.08 -6.88 1.11
N VAL A 255 -19.63 -8.08 1.49
CA VAL A 255 -19.66 -8.55 2.88
C VAL A 255 -18.77 -7.68 3.77
N GLY A 256 -17.59 -7.27 3.28
CA GLY A 256 -16.69 -6.36 4.00
C GLY A 256 -17.26 -4.95 4.17
N ILE A 257 -17.97 -4.41 3.18
CA ILE A 257 -18.65 -3.10 3.28
C ILE A 257 -19.67 -3.14 4.42
N VAL A 258 -20.54 -4.16 4.42
CA VAL A 258 -21.52 -4.34 5.50
C VAL A 258 -20.83 -4.59 6.84
N GLY A 259 -19.78 -5.41 6.86
CA GLY A 259 -18.97 -5.69 8.05
C GLY A 259 -18.41 -4.43 8.70
N ASN A 260 -17.79 -3.54 7.93
CA ASN A 260 -17.22 -2.28 8.44
C ASN A 260 -18.28 -1.30 8.96
N LEU A 261 -19.43 -1.23 8.29
CA LEU A 261 -20.55 -0.43 8.79
C LEU A 261 -21.09 -0.97 10.13
N CYS A 262 -21.16 -2.29 10.28
CA CYS A 262 -21.62 -2.95 11.52
C CYS A 262 -20.57 -2.99 12.64
N LYS A 263 -19.27 -3.00 12.31
CA LYS A 263 -18.13 -3.09 13.26
C LYS A 263 -17.94 -1.83 14.11
N GLY A 264 -18.52 -0.70 13.72
CA GLY A 264 -18.34 0.57 14.43
C GLY A 264 -18.62 1.82 13.60
N GLY A 265 -19.15 1.66 12.38
CA GLY A 265 -19.34 2.78 11.46
C GLY A 265 -18.04 3.24 10.80
N ASP A 266 -17.13 2.30 10.53
CA ASP A 266 -15.84 2.52 9.86
C ASP A 266 -16.07 2.84 8.36
N TRP A 267 -16.63 4.03 8.11
CA TRP A 267 -16.99 4.51 6.79
C TRP A 267 -15.80 4.73 5.84
N PRO A 268 -14.57 5.08 6.29
CA PRO A 268 -13.42 5.20 5.39
C PRO A 268 -13.07 3.85 4.74
N GLU A 269 -13.07 2.76 5.51
CA GLU A 269 -12.82 1.42 5.01
C GLU A 269 -13.95 0.95 4.09
N ALA A 270 -15.21 1.23 4.44
CA ALA A 270 -16.34 0.95 3.56
C ALA A 270 -16.23 1.70 2.22
N LEU A 271 -15.81 2.97 2.26
CA LEU A 271 -15.59 3.79 1.06
C LEU A 271 -14.43 3.25 0.22
N LEU A 272 -13.33 2.81 0.85
CA LEU A 272 -12.22 2.15 0.17
C LEU A 272 -12.68 0.87 -0.55
N LEU A 273 -13.46 0.02 0.13
CA LEU A 273 -14.00 -1.20 -0.50
C LEU A 273 -14.94 -0.88 -1.66
N LEU A 274 -15.73 0.19 -1.56
CA LEU A 274 -16.59 0.66 -2.64
C LEU A 274 -15.77 1.20 -3.83
N ALA A 275 -14.70 1.94 -3.57
CA ALA A 275 -13.77 2.44 -4.58
C ALA A 275 -13.06 1.30 -5.34
N VAL A 276 -12.82 0.15 -4.69
CA VAL A 276 -12.29 -1.06 -5.34
C VAL A 276 -13.39 -1.86 -6.04
N LEU A 277 -14.59 -1.97 -5.45
CA LEU A 277 -15.72 -2.72 -6.00
C LEU A 277 -16.22 -2.13 -7.32
N PHE A 278 -16.34 -0.81 -7.40
CA PHE A 278 -16.84 -0.11 -8.58
C PHE A 278 -16.09 -0.46 -9.89
N PRO A 279 -14.75 -0.31 -9.99
CA PRO A 279 -14.03 -0.65 -11.21
C PRO A 279 -13.97 -2.16 -11.47
N LEU A 280 -14.10 -3.00 -10.44
CA LEU A 280 -14.20 -4.45 -10.57
C LEU A 280 -15.51 -4.88 -11.24
N LEU A 281 -16.62 -4.22 -10.91
CA LEU A 281 -17.92 -4.44 -11.54
C LEU A 281 -17.95 -3.92 -12.98
N ALA A 282 -17.36 -2.73 -13.21
CA ALA A 282 -17.20 -2.15 -14.54
C ALA A 282 -16.44 -3.08 -15.50
N SER A 283 -15.37 -3.71 -14.99
CA SER A 283 -14.47 -4.56 -15.76
C SER A 283 -14.82 -6.06 -15.76
N ARG A 284 -16.06 -6.45 -15.43
CA ARG A 284 -16.50 -7.87 -15.33
C ARG A 284 -16.14 -8.77 -16.53
N ARG A 285 -16.04 -8.21 -17.74
CA ARG A 285 -15.72 -8.96 -18.98
C ARG A 285 -14.23 -9.31 -19.09
N SER A 286 -13.35 -8.59 -18.39
CA SER A 286 -11.91 -8.87 -18.36
C SER A 286 -11.58 -10.17 -17.60
N PHE A 287 -12.51 -10.66 -16.77
CA PHE A 287 -12.38 -11.86 -15.93
C PHE A 287 -13.11 -13.06 -16.54
N GLY A 288 -12.78 -13.40 -17.79
CA GLY A 288 -13.47 -14.43 -18.57
C GLY A 288 -12.98 -15.86 -18.34
N CYS A 289 -11.83 -16.06 -17.69
CA CYS A 289 -11.22 -17.40 -17.61
C CYS A 289 -12.05 -18.34 -16.72
N ILE A 290 -12.61 -19.39 -17.33
CA ILE A 290 -13.41 -20.41 -16.64
C ILE A 290 -12.45 -21.47 -16.10
N ALA A 291 -11.84 -21.18 -14.95
CA ALA A 291 -11.01 -22.12 -14.21
C ALA A 291 -11.33 -22.04 -12.71
N PRO A 292 -11.32 -23.16 -11.99
CA PRO A 292 -11.49 -23.15 -10.54
C PRO A 292 -10.35 -22.42 -9.85
N VAL A 293 -10.68 -21.74 -8.74
CA VAL A 293 -9.70 -21.18 -7.81
C VAL A 293 -8.89 -22.35 -7.22
N GLY A 294 -7.57 -22.29 -7.27
CA GLY A 294 -6.70 -23.39 -6.82
C GLY A 294 -6.07 -24.26 -7.91
N ARG A 295 -6.46 -24.11 -9.19
CA ARG A 295 -5.69 -24.71 -10.30
C ARG A 295 -4.45 -23.88 -10.62
N GLY A 296 -3.27 -24.47 -10.43
CA GLY A 296 -1.97 -23.87 -10.74
C GLY A 296 -1.02 -23.91 -9.56
N GLU A 297 0.21 -23.45 -9.76
CA GLU A 297 1.15 -23.24 -8.65
C GLU A 297 0.87 -21.88 -8.02
N TYR A 298 0.81 -21.83 -6.69
CA TYR A 298 0.70 -20.56 -5.99
C TYR A 298 2.12 -20.00 -5.88
N PRO A 299 2.43 -18.86 -6.51
CA PRO A 299 3.78 -18.35 -6.52
C PRO A 299 4.20 -17.92 -5.11
N LEU A 300 5.44 -18.24 -4.75
CA LEU A 300 5.98 -17.98 -3.41
C LEU A 300 5.87 -16.49 -3.03
N GLN A 301 6.04 -15.58 -3.99
CA GLN A 301 5.96 -14.13 -3.76
C GLN A 301 4.59 -13.67 -3.21
N TRP A 302 3.48 -14.21 -3.74
CA TRP A 302 2.15 -13.86 -3.26
C TRP A 302 1.90 -14.51 -1.89
N GLY A 303 2.42 -15.72 -1.66
CA GLY A 303 2.35 -16.38 -0.34
C GLY A 303 3.12 -15.61 0.73
N ALA A 304 4.33 -15.17 0.39
CA ALA A 304 5.16 -14.34 1.24
C ALA A 304 4.49 -12.99 1.52
N ALA A 305 3.86 -12.35 0.53
CA ALA A 305 3.13 -11.09 0.73
C ALA A 305 1.94 -11.25 1.69
N VAL A 306 1.14 -12.33 1.55
CA VAL A 306 0.04 -12.64 2.49
C VAL A 306 0.60 -12.89 3.90
N GLY A 307 1.65 -13.71 4.00
CA GLY A 307 2.30 -14.03 5.27
C GLY A 307 2.91 -12.79 5.95
N LEU A 308 3.47 -11.87 5.17
CA LEU A 308 4.01 -10.60 5.65
C LEU A 308 2.90 -9.72 6.25
N VAL A 309 1.78 -9.54 5.53
CA VAL A 309 0.66 -8.72 6.01
C VAL A 309 0.09 -9.26 7.33
N LEU A 310 -0.11 -10.59 7.43
CA LEU A 310 -0.60 -11.20 8.66
C LEU A 310 0.45 -11.19 9.77
N GLY A 311 1.73 -11.38 9.44
CA GLY A 311 2.84 -11.23 10.38
C GLY A 311 2.87 -9.81 10.96
N CYS A 312 2.71 -8.78 10.12
CA CYS A 312 2.59 -7.39 10.55
C CYS A 312 1.35 -7.17 11.43
N ALA A 313 0.20 -7.73 11.06
CA ALA A 313 -1.03 -7.63 11.87
C ALA A 313 -0.85 -8.27 13.26
N ILE A 314 -0.21 -9.44 13.33
CA ILE A 314 0.10 -10.12 14.60
C ILE A 314 1.08 -9.30 15.42
N LEU A 315 2.20 -8.86 14.83
CA LEU A 315 3.21 -8.06 15.52
C LEU A 315 2.62 -6.75 16.04
N LEU A 316 1.79 -6.09 15.24
CA LEU A 316 1.06 -4.89 15.64
C LEU A 316 0.09 -5.19 16.79
N GLY A 317 -0.64 -6.30 16.72
CA GLY A 317 -1.57 -6.71 17.78
C GLY A 317 -0.86 -6.98 19.09
N VAL A 318 0.25 -7.72 19.05
CA VAL A 318 1.10 -7.96 20.23
C VAL A 318 1.70 -6.65 20.75
N ALA A 319 2.13 -5.74 19.88
CA ALA A 319 2.69 -4.45 20.29
C ALA A 319 1.64 -3.55 20.98
N LEU A 320 0.38 -3.59 20.55
CA LEU A 320 -0.69 -2.76 21.10
C LEU A 320 -1.32 -3.34 22.38
N ILE A 321 -1.44 -4.68 22.46
CA ILE A 321 -2.19 -5.37 23.52
C ILE A 321 -1.26 -6.02 24.55
N GLY A 322 -0.01 -6.28 24.20
CA GLY A 322 0.88 -7.12 24.99
C GLY A 322 0.58 -8.61 24.85
N LEU A 323 1.29 -9.43 25.62
CA LEU A 323 1.08 -10.88 25.65
C LEU A 323 -0.08 -11.25 26.61
N PRO A 324 -0.90 -12.26 26.27
CA PRO A 324 -2.01 -12.68 27.13
C PRO A 324 -1.49 -13.12 28.49
N SER A 325 -2.00 -12.50 29.57
CA SER A 325 -1.55 -12.82 30.94
C SER A 325 -2.26 -14.04 31.54
N ASP A 326 -3.51 -14.33 31.12
CA ASP A 326 -4.36 -15.38 31.71
C ASP A 326 -4.96 -16.33 30.67
N SER A 327 -5.20 -17.59 31.04
CA SER A 327 -5.81 -18.62 30.17
C SER A 327 -7.25 -18.31 29.74
N GLY A 328 -8.01 -17.58 30.57
CA GLY A 328 -9.37 -17.13 30.26
C GLY A 328 -9.46 -15.85 29.42
N PHE A 329 -8.32 -15.25 29.05
CA PHE A 329 -8.27 -13.95 28.38
C PHE A 329 -9.06 -13.94 27.06
N LEU A 330 -8.90 -14.98 26.23
CA LEU A 330 -9.57 -15.12 24.94
C LEU A 330 -11.10 -15.17 25.01
N LEU A 331 -11.67 -15.70 26.10
CA LEU A 331 -13.10 -15.95 26.23
C LEU A 331 -13.88 -14.74 26.77
N ARG A 332 -13.19 -13.68 27.21
CA ARG A 332 -13.83 -12.48 27.76
C ARG A 332 -14.50 -11.67 26.64
N THR A 333 -15.80 -11.51 26.74
CA THR A 333 -16.62 -10.66 25.85
C THR A 333 -17.08 -9.43 26.60
N SER A 334 -16.84 -8.25 26.02
CA SER A 334 -17.34 -6.98 26.54
C SER A 334 -17.20 -5.91 25.46
N TYR A 335 -18.06 -4.89 25.51
CA TYR A 335 -17.97 -3.74 24.61
C TYR A 335 -16.62 -3.00 24.74
N LEU A 336 -16.08 -2.92 25.97
CA LEU A 336 -14.82 -2.22 26.28
C LEU A 336 -13.58 -3.13 26.22
N ALA A 337 -13.76 -4.46 26.11
CA ALA A 337 -12.66 -5.40 26.02
C ALA A 337 -12.16 -5.53 24.57
N ASN A 338 -11.44 -4.51 24.12
CA ASN A 338 -10.82 -4.48 22.78
C ASN A 338 -9.75 -5.58 22.63
N GLU A 339 -8.93 -5.77 23.66
CA GLU A 339 -7.80 -6.70 23.66
C GLU A 339 -8.19 -8.16 23.32
N PRO A 340 -9.14 -8.82 24.04
CA PRO A 340 -9.52 -10.20 23.71
C PRO A 340 -10.32 -10.30 22.41
N ARG A 341 -10.97 -9.22 21.97
CA ARG A 341 -11.64 -9.17 20.66
C ARG A 341 -10.61 -9.24 19.54
N ILE A 342 -9.58 -8.40 19.58
CA ILE A 342 -8.50 -8.36 18.59
C ILE A 342 -7.75 -9.69 18.55
N LEU A 343 -7.45 -10.28 19.71
CA LEU A 343 -6.75 -11.56 19.77
C LEU A 343 -7.59 -12.70 19.15
N ARG A 344 -8.90 -12.77 19.44
CA ARG A 344 -9.80 -13.73 18.80
C ARG A 344 -9.84 -13.55 17.29
N THR A 345 -9.91 -12.33 16.79
CA THR A 345 -9.91 -12.10 15.34
C THR A 345 -8.61 -12.49 14.68
N LEU A 346 -7.45 -12.18 15.28
CA LEU A 346 -6.15 -12.63 14.76
C LEU A 346 -6.05 -14.16 14.73
N THR A 347 -6.53 -14.84 15.78
CA THR A 347 -6.55 -16.32 15.77
C THR A 347 -7.47 -16.86 14.68
N ALA A 348 -8.64 -16.24 14.46
CA ALA A 348 -9.56 -16.63 13.40
C ALA A 348 -8.96 -16.41 12.00
N GLU A 349 -8.23 -15.31 11.78
CA GLU A 349 -7.51 -15.03 10.53
C GLU A 349 -6.47 -16.11 10.22
N ILE A 350 -5.66 -16.50 11.21
CA ILE A 350 -4.64 -17.55 11.07
C ILE A 350 -5.30 -18.90 10.74
N VAL A 351 -6.30 -19.30 11.52
CA VAL A 351 -7.02 -20.56 11.30
C VAL A 351 -7.66 -20.57 9.92
N PHE A 352 -8.27 -19.46 9.52
CA PHE A 352 -8.91 -19.34 8.21
C PHE A 352 -7.90 -19.40 7.07
N LEU A 353 -6.73 -18.77 7.20
CA LEU A 353 -5.66 -18.92 6.23
C LEU A 353 -5.20 -20.38 6.11
N LEU A 354 -5.01 -21.09 7.22
CA LEU A 354 -4.64 -22.51 7.21
C LEU A 354 -5.69 -23.37 6.50
N ILE A 355 -6.98 -23.08 6.71
CA ILE A 355 -8.08 -23.73 5.99
C ILE A 355 -7.98 -23.45 4.49
N LEU A 356 -7.76 -22.20 4.08
CA LEU A 356 -7.60 -21.84 2.67
C LEU A 356 -6.40 -22.54 2.02
N ILE A 357 -5.26 -22.62 2.72
CA ILE A 357 -4.07 -23.36 2.29
C ILE A 357 -4.40 -24.85 2.15
N GLY A 358 -5.11 -25.45 3.11
CA GLY A 358 -5.54 -26.84 3.04
C GLY A 358 -6.47 -27.13 1.85
N ILE A 359 -7.43 -26.24 1.59
CA ILE A 359 -8.31 -26.31 0.42
C ILE A 359 -7.50 -26.22 -0.88
N TYR A 360 -6.52 -25.31 -0.93
CA TYR A 360 -5.64 -25.15 -2.08
C TYR A 360 -4.78 -26.40 -2.32
N ALA A 361 -4.16 -26.93 -1.27
CA ALA A 361 -3.33 -28.13 -1.32
C ALA A 361 -4.13 -29.35 -1.78
N ARG A 362 -5.35 -29.55 -1.24
CA ARG A 362 -6.23 -30.66 -1.66
C ARG A 362 -6.60 -30.58 -3.14
N ARG A 363 -6.88 -29.37 -3.65
CA ARG A 363 -7.17 -29.16 -5.08
C ARG A 363 -5.93 -29.35 -5.98
N ARG A 364 -4.72 -29.17 -5.45
CA ARG A 364 -3.47 -29.49 -6.15
C ARG A 364 -3.18 -30.98 -6.18
N ALA A 365 -3.46 -31.70 -5.08
CA ALA A 365 -3.17 -33.13 -4.92
C ALA A 365 -4.14 -34.06 -5.65
N GLY A 366 -5.37 -33.64 -5.92
CA GLY A 366 -6.30 -34.37 -6.80
C GLY A 366 -5.94 -34.30 -8.30
N ARG A 367 -4.64 -34.24 -8.61
CA ARG A 367 -4.05 -34.27 -9.95
C ARG A 367 -3.70 -35.69 -10.35
#